data_AF-A0A1Q7YRV6-F1
#
_entry.id   AF-A0A1Q7YRV6-F1
#
_cell.length_a   1.000
_cell.length_b   1.000
_cell.length_c   1.000
_cell.angle_alpha   90.00
_cell.angle_beta   90.00
_cell.angle_gamma   90.00
#
_symmetry.space_group_name_H-M   'P 1'
#
loop_
_entity.id
_entity.type
_entity.pdbx_description
1 polymer ?
#
loop_
_entity_poly.entity_id
_entity_poly.type
_entity_poly.pdbx_seq_one_letter_code
_entity_poly.pdbx_strand_id
1 'polypeptide(L)'
;MTSVQAIAGFHTVAMLRTPFYDATSMLVNAVDTSPNAGFQDTKLSAAALTAAGAAIRTGANACDATQYSDCPGHTYRAPNRAGYIYYLTNLPGYPEIDYTTYVFKYTGDLTTGMTLVVPKDQGLMYANGTCAVTLTVNGSHTYRFKGTWGANLTWTNGAFQASVFANCAKSKA
;
A
#
# COMPACT_ATOMS: atom_id res chain seq x y z
N MET A 1 -28.26 -59.37 -4.78
CA MET A 1 -27.81 -58.10 -4.18
C MET A 1 -28.04 -57.00 -5.19
N THR A 2 -28.90 -56.03 -4.89
CA THR A 2 -29.12 -54.85 -5.71
C THR A 2 -28.18 -53.75 -5.23
N SER A 3 -27.16 -53.39 -6.01
CA SER A 3 -26.32 -52.22 -5.72
C SER A 3 -27.11 -50.96 -6.09
N VAL A 4 -27.42 -50.11 -5.11
CA VAL A 4 -27.92 -48.77 -5.38
C VAL A 4 -26.76 -47.95 -5.95
N GLN A 5 -26.84 -47.59 -7.23
CA GLN A 5 -25.89 -46.65 -7.82
C GLN A 5 -26.18 -45.27 -7.25
N ALA A 6 -25.22 -44.68 -6.54
CA ALA A 6 -25.28 -43.27 -6.19
C ALA A 6 -25.16 -42.46 -7.49
N ILE A 7 -26.17 -41.65 -7.81
CA ILE A 7 -26.06 -40.66 -8.89
C ILE A 7 -25.06 -39.62 -8.40
N ALA A 8 -23.93 -39.47 -9.09
CA ALA A 8 -23.00 -38.38 -8.82
C ALA A 8 -23.69 -37.05 -9.13
N GLY A 9 -24.13 -36.34 -8.09
CA GLY A 9 -24.70 -35.00 -8.20
C GLY A 9 -23.57 -33.97 -8.13
N PHE A 10 -23.34 -33.21 -9.20
CA PHE A 10 -22.46 -32.05 -9.17
C PHE A 10 -23.31 -30.78 -9.14
N HIS A 11 -22.97 -29.85 -8.24
CA HIS A 11 -23.56 -28.51 -8.22
C HIS A 11 -22.52 -27.48 -8.63
N THR A 12 -22.92 -26.52 -9.47
CA THR A 12 -22.10 -25.34 -9.75
C THR A 12 -22.37 -24.28 -8.69
N VAL A 13 -21.34 -23.87 -7.96
CA VAL A 13 -21.38 -22.73 -7.06
C VAL A 13 -20.69 -21.56 -7.75
N ALA A 14 -21.35 -20.40 -7.80
CA ALA A 14 -20.80 -19.19 -8.40
C ALA A 14 -20.64 -18.08 -7.35
N MET A 15 -19.50 -17.43 -7.38
CA MET A 15 -19.24 -16.19 -6.66
C MET A 15 -19.48 -15.01 -7.62
N LEU A 16 -20.32 -14.07 -7.20
CA LEU A 16 -20.51 -12.82 -7.94
C LEU A 16 -19.26 -11.93 -7.81
N ARG A 17 -19.09 -11.03 -8.78
CA ARG A 17 -18.04 -10.02 -8.73
C ARG A 17 -18.20 -9.14 -7.49
N THR A 18 -17.10 -8.86 -6.83
CA THR A 18 -17.03 -7.91 -5.70
C THR A 18 -16.09 -6.76 -6.06
N PRO A 19 -15.98 -5.72 -5.22
CA PRO A 19 -14.93 -4.69 -5.39
C PRO A 19 -13.49 -5.23 -5.37
N PHE A 20 -13.28 -6.41 -4.78
CA PHE A 20 -11.96 -7.01 -4.56
C PHE A 20 -11.65 -8.13 -5.58
N TYR A 21 -12.64 -8.96 -5.88
CA TYR A 21 -12.48 -10.21 -6.64
C TYR A 21 -13.39 -10.24 -7.87
N ASP A 22 -12.89 -10.85 -8.94
CA ASP A 22 -13.69 -11.14 -10.13
C ASP A 22 -14.72 -12.25 -9.86
N ALA A 23 -15.79 -12.30 -10.66
CA ALA A 23 -16.73 -13.40 -10.58
C ALA A 23 -16.03 -14.72 -10.95
N THR A 24 -16.37 -15.80 -10.25
CA THR A 24 -15.80 -17.13 -10.50
C THR A 24 -16.82 -18.22 -10.17
N SER A 25 -16.61 -19.44 -10.64
CA SER A 25 -17.45 -20.58 -10.31
C SER A 25 -16.63 -21.85 -10.11
N MET A 26 -17.18 -22.78 -9.34
CA MET A 26 -16.59 -24.09 -9.12
C MET A 26 -17.65 -25.18 -9.10
N LEU A 27 -17.27 -26.40 -9.49
CA LEU A 27 -18.11 -27.58 -9.35
C LEU A 27 -17.84 -28.22 -7.98
N VAL A 28 -18.92 -28.56 -7.27
CA VAL A 28 -18.89 -29.21 -5.96
C VAL A 28 -19.56 -30.56 -6.09
N ASN A 29 -18.89 -31.62 -5.63
CA ASN A 29 -19.46 -32.95 -5.58
C ASN A 29 -20.40 -33.06 -4.36
N ALA A 30 -21.70 -33.23 -4.62
CA ALA A 30 -22.74 -33.30 -3.61
C ALA A 30 -22.90 -34.70 -2.97
N VAL A 31 -22.14 -35.69 -3.44
CA VAL A 31 -22.14 -37.06 -2.88
C VAL A 31 -21.35 -37.13 -1.58
N ASP A 32 -20.48 -36.16 -1.31
CA ASP A 32 -19.80 -36.05 -0.03
C ASP A 32 -20.81 -35.69 1.09
N THR A 33 -20.68 -36.32 2.25
CA THR A 33 -21.51 -36.05 3.45
C THR A 33 -21.25 -34.67 4.06
N SER A 34 -20.13 -34.02 3.72
CA SER A 34 -19.81 -32.66 4.15
C SER A 34 -19.05 -31.89 3.06
N PRO A 35 -19.71 -31.53 1.95
CA PRO A 35 -19.04 -30.88 0.84
C PRO A 35 -18.60 -29.47 1.24
N ASN A 36 -17.30 -29.20 1.15
CA ASN A 36 -16.74 -27.86 1.37
C ASN A 36 -16.48 -27.18 0.02
N ALA A 37 -16.95 -25.95 -0.13
CA ALA A 37 -16.68 -25.09 -1.28
C ALA A 37 -15.93 -23.84 -0.80
N GLY A 38 -14.70 -23.68 -1.24
CA GLY A 38 -13.87 -22.53 -0.91
C GLY A 38 -13.18 -21.99 -2.16
N PHE A 39 -13.40 -20.70 -2.43
CA PHE A 39 -12.66 -19.98 -3.47
C PHE A 39 -11.29 -19.55 -2.91
N GLN A 40 -10.40 -20.52 -2.67
CA GLN A 40 -9.10 -20.24 -2.01
C GLN A 40 -8.06 -19.59 -2.93
N ASP A 41 -8.26 -19.69 -4.25
CA ASP A 41 -7.36 -19.14 -5.28
C ASP A 41 -7.89 -17.85 -5.93
N THR A 42 -8.88 -17.18 -5.34
CA THR A 42 -9.34 -15.89 -5.89
C THR A 42 -8.23 -14.85 -5.72
N LYS A 43 -7.43 -14.70 -6.77
CA LYS A 43 -6.55 -13.54 -6.95
C LYS A 43 -7.41 -12.29 -6.95
N LEU A 44 -6.87 -11.20 -6.40
CA LEU A 44 -7.48 -9.88 -6.54
C LEU A 44 -7.69 -9.57 -8.03
N SER A 45 -8.85 -8.98 -8.34
CA SER A 45 -9.12 -8.51 -9.70
C SER A 45 -8.08 -7.48 -10.12
N ALA A 46 -7.73 -7.44 -11.41
CA ALA A 46 -6.82 -6.43 -11.94
C ALA A 46 -7.34 -4.99 -11.69
N ALA A 47 -8.67 -4.82 -11.68
CA ALA A 47 -9.32 -3.58 -11.33
C ALA A 47 -9.08 -3.19 -9.87
N ALA A 48 -9.23 -4.13 -8.93
CA ALA A 48 -8.95 -3.89 -7.51
C ALA A 48 -7.47 -3.53 -7.28
N LEU A 49 -6.54 -4.23 -7.93
CA LEU A 49 -5.11 -3.91 -7.88
C LEU A 49 -4.81 -2.49 -8.36
N THR A 50 -5.40 -2.11 -9.50
CA THR A 50 -5.22 -0.78 -10.10
C THR A 50 -5.81 0.32 -9.21
N ALA A 51 -7.02 0.11 -8.70
CA ALA A 51 -7.72 1.05 -7.83
C ALA A 51 -6.99 1.23 -6.49
N ALA A 52 -6.53 0.13 -5.88
CA ALA A 52 -5.74 0.16 -4.66
C ALA A 52 -4.44 0.95 -4.86
N GLY A 53 -3.71 0.67 -5.96
CA GLY A 53 -2.48 1.38 -6.29
C GLY A 53 -2.71 2.89 -6.52
N ALA A 54 -3.79 3.26 -7.20
CA ALA A 54 -4.15 4.67 -7.39
C ALA A 54 -4.46 5.35 -6.05
N ALA A 55 -5.25 4.71 -5.19
CA ALA A 55 -5.57 5.24 -3.86
C ALA A 55 -4.31 5.43 -3.00
N ILE A 56 -3.40 4.46 -2.99
CA ILE A 56 -2.13 4.54 -2.25
C ILE A 56 -1.26 5.69 -2.77
N ARG A 57 -1.11 5.85 -4.09
CA ARG A 57 -0.36 6.97 -4.67
C ARG A 57 -0.96 8.33 -4.29
N THR A 58 -2.28 8.45 -4.30
CA THR A 58 -2.96 9.67 -3.86
C THR A 58 -2.72 9.92 -2.37
N GLY A 59 -2.94 8.92 -1.52
CA GLY A 59 -2.76 9.03 -0.06
C GLY A 59 -1.30 9.32 0.33
N ALA A 60 -0.33 8.75 -0.36
CA ALA A 60 1.09 8.99 -0.09
C ALA A 60 1.53 10.43 -0.41
N ASN A 61 0.81 11.12 -1.29
CA ASN A 61 1.04 12.53 -1.62
C ASN A 61 0.13 13.49 -0.82
N ALA A 62 -0.85 12.96 -0.08
CA ALA A 62 -1.72 13.72 0.79
C ALA A 62 -1.00 14.01 2.13
N CYS A 63 0.01 14.86 2.08
CA CYS A 63 0.79 15.29 3.24
C CYS A 63 0.61 16.80 3.46
N ASP A 64 0.28 17.19 4.69
CA ASP A 64 0.16 18.60 5.06
C ASP A 64 1.54 19.20 5.40
N ALA A 65 2.14 19.86 4.42
CA ALA A 65 3.46 20.49 4.58
C ALA A 65 3.48 21.68 5.55
N THR A 66 2.32 22.14 6.02
CA THR A 66 2.24 23.16 7.08
C THR A 66 2.37 22.55 8.47
N GLN A 67 2.06 21.27 8.62
CA GLN A 67 2.15 20.53 9.88
C GLN A 67 3.41 19.67 9.97
N TYR A 68 3.84 19.09 8.83
CA TYR A 68 4.95 18.14 8.77
C TYR A 68 6.12 18.69 7.96
N SER A 69 7.35 18.33 8.36
CA SER A 69 8.61 18.78 7.76
C SER A 69 9.22 17.79 6.78
N ASP A 70 8.56 16.68 6.50
CA ASP A 70 9.06 15.59 5.66
C ASP A 70 8.11 15.22 4.52
N CYS A 71 7.16 16.10 4.18
CA CYS A 71 6.23 15.87 3.09
C CYS A 71 6.96 15.71 1.76
N PRO A 72 6.80 14.57 1.06
CA PRO A 72 7.42 14.34 -0.23
C PRO A 72 7.02 15.40 -1.26
N GLY A 73 8.01 15.92 -1.98
CA GLY A 73 7.85 16.92 -3.04
C GLY A 73 7.76 18.37 -2.53
N HIS A 74 7.62 18.60 -1.22
CA HIS A 74 7.61 19.96 -0.69
C HIS A 74 9.03 20.51 -0.48
N THR A 75 9.22 21.80 -0.81
CA THR A 75 10.50 22.50 -0.55
C THR A 75 10.41 23.31 0.72
N TYR A 76 11.13 22.85 1.73
CA TYR A 76 11.27 23.54 3.00
C TYR A 76 12.44 24.51 2.93
N ARG A 77 12.33 25.62 3.65
CA ARG A 77 13.35 26.67 3.73
C ARG A 77 13.75 26.89 5.17
N ALA A 78 15.04 27.11 5.40
CA ALA A 78 15.52 27.58 6.69
C ALA A 78 14.89 28.94 7.00
N PRO A 79 14.57 29.22 8.28
CA PRO A 79 14.15 30.56 8.69
C PRO A 79 15.22 31.60 8.31
N ASN A 80 14.78 32.74 7.79
CA ASN A 80 15.71 33.80 7.39
C ASN A 80 16.15 34.60 8.63
N ARG A 81 17.16 34.10 9.35
CA ARG A 81 17.78 34.78 10.49
C ARG A 81 19.26 35.01 10.22
N ALA A 82 19.68 36.27 10.24
CA ALA A 82 21.07 36.65 10.04
C ALA A 82 21.98 36.00 11.10
N GLY A 83 23.08 35.39 10.65
CA GLY A 83 24.10 34.79 11.53
C GLY A 83 23.78 33.40 12.09
N TYR A 84 22.71 32.74 11.65
CA TYR A 84 22.33 31.40 12.13
C TYR A 84 22.44 30.34 11.04
N ILE A 85 23.09 29.21 11.34
CA ILE A 85 23.14 28.02 10.48
C ILE A 85 22.09 27.03 10.99
N TYR A 86 21.24 26.57 10.08
CA TYR A 86 20.24 25.55 10.37
C TYR A 86 20.71 24.20 9.87
N TYR A 87 20.48 23.17 10.67
CA TYR A 87 20.91 21.81 10.38
C TYR A 87 19.80 20.81 10.72
N LEU A 88 19.79 19.70 9.98
CA LEU A 88 18.96 18.54 10.29
C LEU A 88 19.79 17.59 11.16
N THR A 89 19.20 17.13 12.27
CA THR A 89 19.78 16.12 13.16
C THR A 89 18.96 14.84 13.14
N ASN A 90 19.50 13.77 13.74
CA ASN A 90 18.82 12.48 13.91
C ASN A 90 18.40 11.79 12.60
N LEU A 91 19.09 12.10 11.49
CA LEU A 91 18.89 11.40 10.22
C LEU A 91 19.66 10.07 10.25
N PRO A 92 18.99 8.91 10.06
CA PRO A 92 19.63 7.62 10.22
C PRO A 92 20.85 7.43 9.30
N GLY A 93 22.02 7.20 9.91
CA GLY A 93 23.27 6.91 9.21
C GLY A 93 23.97 8.11 8.56
N TYR A 94 23.53 9.34 8.85
CA TYR A 94 24.17 10.57 8.41
C TYR A 94 24.53 11.47 9.60
N PRO A 95 25.61 12.25 9.49
CA PRO A 95 25.92 13.30 10.45
C PRO A 95 24.89 14.43 10.35
N GLU A 96 25.08 15.49 11.11
CA GLU A 96 24.33 16.74 10.95
C GLU A 96 24.48 17.27 9.52
N ILE A 97 23.37 17.79 8.98
CA ILE A 97 23.29 18.28 7.60
C ILE A 97 22.82 19.72 7.58
N ASP A 98 23.72 20.64 7.25
CA ASP A 98 23.41 22.06 7.09
C ASP A 98 22.51 22.31 5.88
N TYR A 99 21.50 23.15 6.04
CA TYR A 99 20.56 23.47 4.96
C TYR A 99 20.15 24.95 4.93
N THR A 100 19.92 25.44 3.71
CA THR A 100 19.12 26.64 3.43
C THR A 100 17.76 26.24 2.85
N THR A 101 17.74 25.15 2.08
CA THR A 101 16.52 24.52 1.58
C THR A 101 16.68 23.01 1.57
N TYR A 102 15.59 22.28 1.72
CA TYR A 102 15.59 20.84 1.52
C TYR A 102 14.26 20.30 0.99
N VAL A 103 14.33 19.14 0.34
CA VAL A 103 13.18 18.44 -0.26
C VAL A 103 13.31 16.94 0.00
N PHE A 104 12.29 16.32 0.58
CA PHE A 104 12.14 14.86 0.56
C PHE A 104 11.42 14.43 -0.72
N LYS A 105 11.79 13.30 -1.32
CA LYS A 105 11.11 12.77 -2.52
C LYS A 105 11.15 11.24 -2.56
N TYR A 106 10.01 10.60 -2.82
CA TYR A 106 10.00 9.15 -3.04
C TYR A 106 10.87 8.77 -4.24
N THR A 107 11.66 7.73 -4.04
CA THR A 107 12.46 7.11 -5.09
C THR A 107 11.68 5.93 -5.65
N GLY A 108 10.99 6.16 -6.76
CA GLY A 108 10.14 5.15 -7.41
C GLY A 108 8.68 5.17 -6.94
N ASP A 109 7.87 4.30 -7.52
CA ASP A 109 6.46 4.10 -7.16
C ASP A 109 6.35 3.15 -5.96
N LEU A 110 5.74 3.64 -4.87
CA LEU A 110 5.48 2.88 -3.64
C LEU A 110 4.69 1.60 -3.85
N THR A 111 3.88 1.54 -4.90
CA THR A 111 3.02 0.39 -5.22
C THR A 111 3.78 -0.73 -5.93
N THR A 112 5.04 -0.49 -6.32
CA THR A 112 5.89 -1.51 -6.93
C THR A 112 6.16 -2.64 -5.94
N GLY A 113 5.71 -3.86 -6.26
CA GLY A 113 5.93 -5.02 -5.39
C GLY A 113 5.15 -4.97 -4.07
N MET A 114 4.10 -4.15 -3.97
CA MET A 114 3.26 -4.08 -2.78
C MET A 114 2.53 -5.40 -2.52
N THR A 115 2.33 -5.72 -1.25
CA THR A 115 1.48 -6.83 -0.82
C THR A 115 0.12 -6.29 -0.42
N LEU A 116 -0.95 -6.94 -0.91
CA LEU A 116 -2.33 -6.62 -0.57
C LEU A 116 -2.97 -7.78 0.17
N VAL A 117 -3.66 -7.49 1.26
CA VAL A 117 -4.37 -8.47 2.10
C VAL A 117 -5.81 -8.00 2.28
N VAL A 118 -6.76 -8.84 1.94
CA VAL A 118 -8.19 -8.59 2.21
C VAL A 118 -8.56 -9.41 3.45
N PRO A 119 -8.74 -8.78 4.62
CA PRO A 119 -9.24 -9.48 5.80
C PRO A 119 -10.65 -10.03 5.55
N LYS A 120 -11.07 -10.98 6.40
CA LYS A 120 -12.42 -11.57 6.31
C LYS A 120 -13.54 -10.56 6.61
N ASP A 121 -13.21 -9.44 7.25
CA ASP A 121 -14.17 -8.40 7.66
C ASP A 121 -14.39 -7.36 6.54
N GLN A 122 -15.64 -6.95 6.37
CA GLN A 122 -16.16 -6.34 5.15
C GLN A 122 -15.52 -4.97 4.81
N GLY A 123 -15.14 -4.82 3.53
CA GLY A 123 -14.84 -3.52 2.91
C GLY A 123 -13.42 -2.98 3.12
N LEU A 124 -12.55 -3.74 3.78
CA LEU A 124 -11.17 -3.36 4.06
C LEU A 124 -10.17 -4.11 3.19
N MET A 125 -9.06 -3.45 2.88
CA MET A 125 -7.86 -4.05 2.33
C MET A 125 -6.64 -3.39 3.00
N TYR A 126 -5.68 -4.21 3.40
CA TYR A 126 -4.40 -3.73 3.90
C TYR A 126 -3.37 -3.81 2.79
N ALA A 127 -2.53 -2.78 2.69
CA ALA A 127 -1.39 -2.76 1.81
C ALA A 127 -0.11 -2.55 2.61
N ASN A 128 0.97 -3.16 2.18
CA ASN A 128 2.29 -2.88 2.71
C ASN A 128 3.36 -3.04 1.64
N GLY A 129 4.50 -2.41 1.88
CA GLY A 129 5.64 -2.52 0.99
C GLY A 129 6.89 -1.87 1.56
N THR A 130 7.93 -1.86 0.72
CA THR A 130 9.15 -1.11 0.97
C THR A 130 9.07 0.24 0.28
N CYS A 131 9.85 1.19 0.78
CA CYS A 131 9.97 2.49 0.14
C CYS A 131 11.37 3.05 0.31
N ALA A 132 11.73 3.93 -0.62
CA ALA A 132 12.96 4.70 -0.57
C ALA A 132 12.62 6.19 -0.74
N VAL A 133 13.38 7.05 -0.08
CA VAL A 133 13.23 8.50 -0.17
C VAL A 133 14.60 9.13 -0.29
N THR A 134 14.69 10.19 -1.08
CA THR A 134 15.86 11.07 -1.14
C THR A 134 15.57 12.35 -0.39
N LEU A 135 16.55 12.83 0.39
CA LEU A 135 16.61 14.20 0.89
C LEU A 135 17.60 14.96 0.01
N THR A 136 17.15 15.97 -0.71
CA THR A 136 18.04 16.88 -1.44
C THR A 136 18.13 18.21 -0.72
N VAL A 137 19.33 18.61 -0.36
CA VAL A 137 19.65 19.83 0.36
C VAL A 137 20.34 20.83 -0.58
N ASN A 138 19.92 22.10 -0.51
CA ASN A 138 20.47 23.20 -1.29
C ASN A 138 20.52 22.91 -2.81
N GLY A 139 19.58 22.10 -3.31
CA GLY A 139 19.46 21.72 -4.71
C GLY A 139 20.54 20.79 -5.26
N SER A 140 21.53 20.37 -4.46
CA SER A 140 22.73 19.68 -4.97
C SER A 140 23.19 18.48 -4.15
N HIS A 141 23.02 18.50 -2.82
CA HIS A 141 23.45 17.41 -1.96
C HIS A 141 22.30 16.43 -1.71
N THR A 142 22.43 15.19 -2.19
CA THR A 142 21.38 14.16 -2.05
C THR A 142 21.79 13.06 -1.08
N TYR A 143 20.95 12.84 -0.08
CA TYR A 143 21.04 11.76 0.90
C TYR A 143 19.93 10.74 0.62
N ARG A 144 20.24 9.45 0.76
CA ARG A 144 19.32 8.36 0.40
C ARG A 144 18.92 7.57 1.64
N PHE A 145 17.65 7.27 1.74
CA PHE A 145 17.06 6.49 2.82
C PHE A 145 16.13 5.40 2.28
N LYS A 146 15.93 4.37 3.10
CA LYS A 146 15.01 3.28 2.85
C LYS A 146 14.25 2.91 4.12
N GLY A 147 13.07 2.36 3.91
CA GLY A 147 12.22 1.83 4.96
C GLY A 147 11.00 1.11 4.40
N THR A 148 9.90 1.21 5.12
CA THR A 148 8.66 0.49 4.84
C THR A 148 7.46 1.41 4.99
N TRP A 149 6.37 1.03 4.34
CA TRP A 149 5.10 1.70 4.45
C TRP A 149 3.98 0.68 4.61
N GLY A 150 2.87 1.13 5.18
CA GLY A 150 1.61 0.41 5.19
C GLY A 150 0.46 1.35 4.83
N ALA A 151 -0.67 0.77 4.46
CA ALA A 151 -1.89 1.52 4.23
C ALA A 151 -3.12 0.69 4.59
N ASN A 152 -4.14 1.39 5.08
CA ASN A 152 -5.49 0.87 5.22
C ASN A 152 -6.33 1.42 4.08
N LEU A 153 -6.94 0.54 3.30
CA LEU A 153 -7.83 0.90 2.21
C LEU A 153 -9.27 0.52 2.57
N THR A 154 -10.16 1.49 2.52
CA THR A 154 -11.59 1.28 2.74
C THR A 154 -12.33 1.55 1.44
N TRP A 155 -13.16 0.61 1.02
CA TRP A 155 -14.03 0.81 -0.14
C TRP A 155 -15.23 1.70 0.24
N THR A 156 -15.29 2.90 -0.32
CA THR A 156 -16.39 3.85 -0.10
C THR A 156 -16.82 4.46 -1.44
N ASN A 157 -18.13 4.52 -1.68
CA ASN A 157 -18.73 5.19 -2.86
C ASN A 157 -18.11 4.78 -4.22
N GLY A 158 -17.73 3.50 -4.39
CA GLY A 158 -17.20 2.99 -5.66
C GLY A 158 -15.69 3.16 -5.86
N ALA A 159 -14.94 3.60 -4.84
CA ALA A 159 -13.50 3.74 -4.89
C ALA A 159 -12.84 3.33 -3.56
N PHE A 160 -11.52 3.12 -3.57
CA PHE A 160 -10.74 3.00 -2.35
C PHE A 160 -10.30 4.36 -1.83
N GLN A 161 -10.50 4.58 -0.54
CA GLN A 161 -9.79 5.61 0.22
C GLN A 161 -8.64 4.96 0.96
N ALA A 162 -7.42 5.51 0.84
CA ALA A 162 -6.23 4.96 1.47
C ALA A 162 -5.70 5.91 2.54
N SER A 163 -5.54 5.38 3.76
CA SER A 163 -4.77 6.01 4.82
C SER A 163 -3.38 5.40 4.82
N VAL A 164 -2.41 6.11 4.26
CA VAL A 164 -1.02 5.66 4.11
C VAL A 164 -0.19 6.15 5.30
N PHE A 165 0.57 5.25 5.90
CA PHE A 165 1.54 5.55 6.95
C PHE A 165 2.91 5.03 6.50
N ALA A 166 3.87 5.92 6.37
CA ALA A 166 5.16 5.63 5.78
C ALA A 166 6.30 6.04 6.71
N ASN A 167 7.29 5.16 6.85
CA ASN A 167 8.56 5.48 7.49
C ASN A 167 9.70 5.16 6.52
N CYS A 168 9.77 5.93 5.43
CA CYS A 168 10.72 5.72 4.34
C CYS A 168 12.13 6.25 4.66
N ALA A 169 12.25 7.06 5.71
CA ALA A 169 13.52 7.58 6.23
C ALA A 169 14.10 6.74 7.38
N LYS A 170 13.66 5.48 7.55
CA LYS A 170 14.04 4.62 8.70
C LYS A 170 15.52 4.30 8.79
N SER A 171 16.21 4.14 7.67
CA SER A 171 17.63 3.78 7.62
C SER A 171 18.31 4.37 6.39
N LYS A 172 19.63 4.53 6.46
CA LYS A 172 20.45 4.88 5.30
C LYS A 172 20.32 3.80 4.22
N ALA A 173 20.08 4.22 2.98
CA ALA A 173 19.93 3.32 1.84
C ALA A 173 21.27 2.74 1.42
#